data_AF-A0AB37ZC88-F1
#
_entry.id   AF-A0AB37ZC88-F1
#
_cell.length_a   1.000
_cell.length_b   1.000
_cell.length_c   1.000
_cell.angle_alpha   90.00
_cell.angle_beta   90.00
_cell.angle_gamma   90.00
#
_symmetry.space_group_name_H-M   'P 1'
#
loop_
_entity.id
_entity.type
_entity.pdbx_description
1 polymer ?
#
loop_
_entity_poly.entity_id
_entity_poly.type
_entity_poly.pdbx_seq_one_letter_code
_entity_poly.pdbx_strand_id
1 'polypeptide(L)' 'MLHAQLTLISHPLCTFVQRAAIVLMEKNVRVERVDVDHAA' A
#
# COMPACT_ATOMS: atom_id res chain seq x y z
N MET A 1 22.75 -2.00 -5.50
CA MET A 1 21.42 -2.55 -5.18
C MET A 1 20.41 -1.78 -6.02
N LEU A 2 19.73 -2.43 -6.97
CA LEU A 2 18.66 -1.78 -7.73
C LEU A 2 17.42 -1.77 -6.84
N HIS A 3 17.00 -0.61 -6.35
CA HIS A 3 15.76 -0.51 -5.59
C HIS A 3 14.60 -0.49 -6.58
N ALA A 4 13.73 -1.51 -6.52
CA ALA A 4 12.48 -1.50 -7.27
C ALA A 4 11.52 -0.48 -6.66
N GLN A 5 10.78 0.22 -7.52
CA GLN A 5 9.71 1.08 -7.08
C GLN A 5 8.54 0.20 -6.59
N LEU A 6 8.07 0.49 -5.38
CA LEU A 6 7.00 -0.27 -4.74
C LEU A 6 5.66 0.42 -4.94
N THR A 7 4.62 -0.37 -5.21
CA THR A 7 3.24 0.11 -5.32
C THR A 7 2.37 -0.61 -4.29
N LEU A 8 1.68 0.15 -3.45
CA LEU A 8 0.67 -0.33 -2.52
C LEU A 8 -0.69 -0.36 -3.23
N ILE A 9 -1.12 -1.56 -3.61
CA ILE A 9 -2.48 -1.79 -4.10
C ILE A 9 -3.45 -1.73 -2.92
N SER A 10 -4.51 -0.95 -3.06
CA SER A 10 -5.41 -0.59 -1.98
C SER A 10 -6.87 -0.74 -2.39
N HIS A 11 -7.73 -1.02 -1.43
CA HIS A 11 -9.19 -0.92 -1.57
C HIS A 11 -9.74 -0.10 -0.40
N PRO A 12 -10.74 0.78 -0.61
CA PRO A 12 -11.32 1.58 0.45
C PRO A 12 -11.71 0.74 1.67
N LEU A 13 -11.35 1.23 2.86
CA LEU A 13 -11.69 0.63 4.17
C LEU A 13 -11.16 -0.80 4.40
N CYS A 14 -10.32 -1.36 3.52
CA CYS A 14 -9.72 -2.68 3.73
C CYS A 14 -8.75 -2.65 4.92
N THR A 15 -9.09 -3.38 5.99
CA THR A 15 -8.31 -3.43 7.24
C THR A 15 -6.88 -3.97 7.03
N PHE A 16 -6.70 -4.90 6.09
CA PHE A 16 -5.37 -5.43 5.76
C PHE A 16 -4.47 -4.38 5.11
N VAL A 17 -5.00 -3.64 4.14
CA VAL A 17 -4.29 -2.56 3.45
C VAL A 17 -3.95 -1.44 4.42
N GLN A 18 -4.86 -1.10 5.34
CA GLN A 18 -4.61 -0.09 6.38
C GLN A 18 -3.44 -0.48 7.28
N ARG A 19 -3.37 -1.74 7.75
CA ARG A 19 -2.25 -2.22 8.55
C ARG A 19 -0.93 -2.18 7.79
N ALA A 20 -0.93 -2.55 6.50
CA ALA A 20 0.25 -2.45 5.65
C ALA A 20 0.69 -1.00 5.46
N ALA A 21 -0.24 -0.08 5.21
CA ALA A 21 0.02 1.34 5.08
C ALA A 21 0.66 1.93 6.34
N ILE A 22 0.19 1.56 7.54
CA ILE A 22 0.77 1.99 8.82
C ILE A 22 2.24 1.57 8.91
N VAL A 23 2.55 0.29 8.66
CA VAL A 23 3.94 -0.21 8.74
C VAL A 23 4.85 0.46 7.72
N LEU A 24 4.36 0.70 6.50
CA LEU A 24 5.12 1.39 5.45
C LEU A 24 5.44 2.84 5.85
N MET A 25 4.48 3.54 6.46
CA MET A 25 4.69 4.89 7.00
C MET A 25 5.68 4.88 8.18
N GLU A 26 5.52 3.99 9.15
CA GLU A 26 6.41 3.87 10.31
C GLU A 26 7.86 3.58 9.93
N LYS A 27 8.07 2.81 8.84
CA LYS A 27 9.38 2.47 8.31
C LYS A 27 9.91 3.47 7.27
N ASN A 28 9.17 4.55 7.02
CA ASN A 28 9.52 5.59 6.04
C ASN A 28 9.79 5.00 4.64
N VAL A 29 9.05 3.96 4.26
CA VAL A 29 9.18 3.28 2.96
C VAL A 29 8.37 4.04 1.93
N ARG A 30 9.04 4.49 0.85
CA ARG A 30 8.36 5.14 -0.26
C ARG A 30 7.61 4.13 -1.10
N VAL A 31 6.32 4.36 -1.26
CA VAL A 31 5.43 3.57 -2.11
C VAL A 31 4.52 4.50 -2.91
N GLU A 32 4.20 4.14 -4.14
CA GLU A 32 3.06 4.69 -4.86
C GLU A 32 1.79 3.98 -4.37
N ARG A 33 0.65 4.67 -4.29
CA ARG A 33 -0.63 4.05 -3.90
C ARG A 33 -1.57 4.01 -5.09
N VAL A 34 -2.17 2.84 -5.33
CA VAL A 34 -3.21 2.65 -6.34
C VAL A 34 -4.43 2.07 -5.65
N ASP A 35 -5.53 2.82 -5.63
CA ASP A 35 -6.82 2.32 -5.15
C ASP A 35 -7.55 1.55 -6.27
N VAL A 36 -8.09 0.38 -5.93
CA VAL A 36 -8.85 -0.51 -6.81
C VAL A 36 -10.20 -0.83 -6.21
N ASP A 37 -11.22 -0.90 -7.06
CA ASP A 37 -12.55 -1.36 -6.67
C ASP A 37 -12.63 -2.87 -6.82
N HIS A 38 -13.04 -3.54 -5.75
CA HIS A 38 -13.38 -4.96 -5.79
C HIS A 38 -14.89 -5.05 -5.99
N ALA A 39 -15.33 -5.35 -7.21
CA ALA A 39 -16.71 -5.75 -7.45
C ALA A 39 -16.89 -7.18 -6.93
N ALA A 40 -17.86 -7.39 -6.05
CA ALA A 40 -18.31 -8.73 -5.63
C ALA A 40 -19.38 -9.24 -6.60
#